data_AF-A0A0Q6YD85-F1
#
_entry.id   AF-A0A0Q6YD85-F1
#
_cell.length_a   1.000
_cell.length_b   1.000
_cell.length_c   1.000
_cell.angle_alpha   90.00
_cell.angle_beta   90.00
_cell.angle_gamma   90.00
#
_symmetry.space_group_name_H-M   'P 1'
#
loop_
_entity.id
_entity.type
_entity.pdbx_description
1 polymer ?
#
loop_
_entity_poly.entity_id
_entity_poly.type
_entity_poly.pdbx_seq_one_letter_code
_entity_poly.pdbx_strand_id
1 'polypeptide(L)'
;MSPTAFADEQLPPARLAAEIRGRLAASNSELSGFWFQVRENRADYAREVQEHLAGLPVVVLVVRKTRFDNTNAVLDDFVELLQDNQEECAKHLIGDVTTDRRAVVLLARNTLDFPQISSPVILPAWFPRLGGRLAKVIIEDLTWRVACPLNAEETAVDQLCQLVFALEGAMLERLQPVHARKKSETASFWDQVKRDKDAYGSFGEFLDGVGYARREVLNPSSYRPSVRDGNSLLARIWGKAQGTSPDAMGRLAKALVRALALPDSLDPSWHRSIVAVLFRPPNTSIPDPQTLFATSLLTTILATCQLITAAAHADAYPSYPVSLIRSTSFDLRQTLADARRTLITLDAYSG
;
A
#
# COMPACT_ATOMS: atom_id res chain seq x y z
N MET A 1 -2.51 18.14 8.04
CA MET A 1 -3.33 17.07 7.43
C MET A 1 -3.80 16.15 8.53
N SER A 2 -5.12 16.03 8.70
CA SER A 2 -5.71 15.13 9.71
C SER A 2 -5.43 13.66 9.32
N PRO A 3 -5.03 12.80 10.28
CA PRO A 3 -4.68 11.39 10.01
C PRO A 3 -5.86 10.52 9.54
N THR A 4 -7.08 11.04 9.56
CA THR A 4 -8.31 10.33 9.16
C THR A 4 -8.61 10.35 7.65
N ALA A 5 -7.89 11.14 6.85
CA ALA A 5 -8.22 11.32 5.42
C ALA A 5 -7.74 10.20 4.49
N PHE A 6 -7.03 9.18 5.00
CA PHE A 6 -6.27 8.25 4.16
C PHE A 6 -6.75 6.79 4.22
N ALA A 7 -7.85 6.50 4.94
CA ALA A 7 -8.17 5.14 5.37
C ALA A 7 -9.29 4.42 4.57
N ASP A 8 -9.89 5.00 3.52
CA ASP A 8 -11.11 4.40 2.96
C ASP A 8 -11.31 4.58 1.44
N GLU A 9 -10.26 4.59 0.63
CA GLU A 9 -10.47 4.58 -0.83
C GLU A 9 -10.84 3.17 -1.31
N GLN A 10 -12.09 3.00 -1.75
CA GLN A 10 -12.59 1.85 -2.50
C GLN A 10 -11.80 1.67 -3.81
N LEU A 11 -11.70 0.47 -4.38
CA LEU A 11 -11.11 0.30 -5.73
C LEU A 11 -11.94 1.12 -6.74
N PRO A 12 -11.37 1.84 -7.71
CA PRO A 12 -12.18 2.53 -8.71
C PRO A 12 -13.00 1.56 -9.57
N PRO A 13 -14.27 1.88 -9.91
CA PRO A 13 -15.14 1.06 -10.76
C PRO A 13 -14.48 0.64 -12.09
N ALA A 14 -13.80 1.57 -12.76
CA ALA A 14 -13.10 1.34 -14.02
C ALA A 14 -12.02 0.23 -13.92
N ARG A 15 -11.33 0.16 -12.77
CA ARG A 15 -10.26 -0.82 -12.52
C ARG A 15 -10.85 -2.21 -12.28
N LEU A 16 -11.89 -2.30 -11.46
CA LEU A 16 -12.61 -3.56 -11.26
C LEU A 16 -13.15 -4.10 -12.58
N ALA A 17 -13.76 -3.22 -13.40
CA ALA A 17 -14.25 -3.60 -14.71
C ALA A 17 -13.12 -4.14 -15.60
N ALA A 18 -11.97 -3.45 -15.68
CA ALA A 18 -10.82 -3.91 -16.47
C ALA A 18 -10.34 -5.31 -16.06
N GLU A 19 -10.29 -5.59 -14.75
CA GLU A 19 -9.92 -6.91 -14.22
C GLU A 19 -10.93 -8.00 -14.63
N ILE A 20 -12.23 -7.70 -14.52
CA ILE A 20 -13.30 -8.60 -14.95
C ILE A 20 -13.19 -8.92 -16.44
N ARG A 21 -12.89 -7.91 -17.30
CA ARG A 21 -12.67 -8.15 -18.73
C ARG A 21 -11.51 -9.11 -18.98
N GLY A 22 -10.37 -8.88 -18.31
CA GLY A 22 -9.19 -9.74 -18.42
C GLY A 22 -9.48 -11.18 -18.01
N ARG A 23 -10.16 -11.37 -16.87
CA ARG A 23 -10.51 -12.70 -16.36
C ARG A 23 -11.54 -13.41 -17.23
N LEU A 24 -12.55 -12.70 -17.74
CA LEU A 24 -13.54 -13.29 -18.66
C LEU A 24 -12.89 -13.73 -19.99
N ALA A 25 -11.94 -12.95 -20.50
CA ALA A 25 -11.17 -13.29 -21.70
C ALA A 25 -10.24 -14.50 -21.48
N ALA A 26 -9.73 -14.70 -20.26
CA ALA A 26 -8.89 -15.84 -19.90
C ALA A 26 -9.68 -17.08 -19.40
N SER A 27 -10.95 -16.92 -19.04
CA SER A 27 -11.77 -17.97 -18.44
C SER A 27 -12.13 -19.06 -19.44
N ASN A 28 -12.04 -20.32 -19.00
CA ASN A 28 -12.52 -21.49 -19.75
C ASN A 28 -13.94 -21.90 -19.35
N SER A 29 -14.59 -21.15 -18.44
CA SER A 29 -15.93 -21.44 -17.95
C SER A 29 -17.01 -20.70 -18.74
N GLU A 30 -18.14 -21.37 -19.01
CA GLU A 30 -19.33 -20.75 -19.64
C GLU A 30 -19.95 -19.67 -18.75
N LEU A 31 -19.86 -19.83 -17.43
CA LEU A 31 -20.34 -18.86 -16.44
C LEU A 31 -19.29 -18.67 -15.34
N SER A 32 -18.87 -17.42 -15.14
CA SER A 32 -17.94 -17.01 -14.08
C SER A 32 -18.65 -16.13 -13.05
N GLY A 33 -18.44 -16.38 -11.76
CA GLY A 33 -18.87 -15.51 -10.68
C GLY A 33 -17.68 -14.71 -10.15
N PHE A 34 -17.86 -13.41 -9.95
CA PHE A 34 -16.85 -12.55 -9.35
C PHE A 34 -17.42 -11.87 -8.12
N TRP A 35 -16.84 -12.11 -6.95
CA TRP A 35 -17.21 -11.43 -5.72
C TRP A 35 -16.31 -10.23 -5.49
N PHE A 36 -16.89 -9.12 -5.02
CA PHE A 36 -16.12 -7.95 -4.65
C PHE A 36 -16.77 -7.20 -3.50
N GLN A 37 -15.97 -6.91 -2.46
CA GLN A 37 -16.42 -6.12 -1.33
C GLN A 37 -16.49 -4.63 -1.67
N VAL A 38 -17.65 -4.02 -1.42
CA VAL A 38 -17.88 -2.58 -1.57
C VAL A 38 -18.44 -2.03 -0.25
N ARG A 39 -17.71 -1.08 0.34
CA ARG A 39 -18.06 -0.48 1.65
C ARG A 39 -19.07 0.66 1.53
N GLU A 40 -19.00 1.42 0.44
CA GLU A 40 -19.80 2.62 0.21
C GLU A 40 -21.16 2.32 -0.46
N ASN A 41 -21.69 3.27 -1.25
CA ASN A 41 -22.93 3.11 -1.98
C ASN A 41 -22.78 2.05 -3.09
N ARG A 42 -23.08 0.79 -2.74
CA ARG A 42 -23.02 -0.37 -3.64
C ARG A 42 -23.89 -0.21 -4.89
N ALA A 43 -24.99 0.56 -4.82
CA ALA A 43 -25.87 0.75 -5.97
C ALA A 43 -25.22 1.67 -7.02
N ASP A 44 -24.64 2.79 -6.58
CA ASP A 44 -23.90 3.71 -7.46
C ASP A 44 -22.67 3.02 -8.04
N TYR A 45 -21.93 2.31 -7.19
CA TYR A 45 -20.77 1.53 -7.61
C TYR A 45 -21.15 0.43 -8.62
N ALA A 46 -22.26 -0.29 -8.41
CA ALA A 46 -22.75 -1.29 -9.36
C ALA A 46 -23.04 -0.68 -10.73
N ARG A 47 -23.71 0.48 -10.75
CA ARG A 47 -24.05 1.20 -11.96
C ARG A 47 -22.80 1.62 -12.73
N GLU A 48 -21.82 2.23 -12.07
CA GLU A 48 -20.58 2.67 -12.71
C GLU A 48 -19.74 1.49 -13.25
N VAL A 49 -19.65 0.38 -12.50
CA VAL A 49 -18.99 -0.84 -12.99
C VAL A 49 -19.71 -1.40 -14.21
N GLN A 50 -21.05 -1.44 -14.17
CA GLN A 50 -21.87 -1.94 -15.29
C GLN A 50 -21.70 -1.07 -16.54
N GLU A 51 -21.61 0.25 -16.41
CA GLU A 51 -21.32 1.18 -17.50
C GLU A 51 -19.96 0.88 -18.15
N HIS A 52 -18.92 0.63 -17.35
CA HIS A 52 -17.60 0.24 -17.87
C HIS A 52 -17.55 -1.17 -18.49
N LEU A 53 -18.54 -2.02 -18.23
CA LEU A 53 -18.68 -3.36 -18.80
C LEU A 53 -19.70 -3.43 -19.94
N ALA A 54 -20.21 -2.28 -20.41
CA ALA A 54 -21.15 -2.22 -21.51
C ALA A 54 -20.63 -2.96 -22.75
N GLY A 55 -21.51 -3.74 -23.39
CA GLY A 55 -21.18 -4.56 -24.56
C GLY A 55 -20.59 -5.93 -24.24
N LEU A 56 -20.33 -6.24 -22.97
CA LEU A 56 -19.94 -7.58 -22.53
C LEU A 56 -21.12 -8.28 -21.87
N PRO A 57 -21.22 -9.62 -21.99
CA PRO A 57 -22.25 -10.43 -21.34
C PRO A 57 -21.98 -10.59 -19.83
N VAL A 58 -21.98 -9.47 -19.12
CA VAL A 58 -21.68 -9.36 -17.69
C VAL A 58 -22.78 -8.56 -16.99
N VAL A 59 -23.31 -9.11 -15.90
CA VAL A 59 -24.27 -8.44 -15.03
C VAL A 59 -23.64 -8.15 -13.66
N VAL A 60 -23.86 -6.94 -13.14
CA VAL A 60 -23.40 -6.52 -11.82
C VAL A 60 -24.58 -6.46 -10.86
N LEU A 61 -24.55 -7.29 -9.83
CA LEU A 61 -25.64 -7.46 -8.85
C LEU A 61 -25.18 -7.08 -7.45
N VAL A 62 -26.07 -6.43 -6.69
CA VAL A 62 -25.82 -6.07 -5.28
C VAL A 62 -26.42 -7.13 -4.35
N VAL A 63 -25.58 -7.69 -3.48
CA VAL A 63 -26.00 -8.69 -2.47
C VAL A 63 -26.58 -7.96 -1.25
N ARG A 64 -27.92 -7.87 -1.16
CA ARG A 64 -28.60 -7.06 -0.11
C ARG A 64 -29.03 -7.83 1.14
N LYS A 65 -29.38 -9.12 1.01
CA LYS A 65 -29.82 -9.99 2.11
C LYS A 65 -28.62 -10.68 2.78
N THR A 66 -28.78 -11.18 4.01
CA THR A 66 -27.90 -12.21 4.60
C THR A 66 -28.00 -13.47 3.75
N ARG A 67 -27.14 -13.54 2.74
CA ARG A 67 -26.95 -14.63 1.79
C ARG A 67 -25.45 -14.85 1.70
N PHE A 68 -25.05 -16.06 1.34
CA PHE A 68 -23.66 -16.49 1.25
C PHE A 68 -22.97 -16.67 2.62
N ASP A 69 -23.74 -16.76 3.71
CA ASP A 69 -23.22 -16.99 5.07
C ASP A 69 -23.03 -18.50 5.38
N ASN A 70 -23.65 -19.38 4.58
CA ASN A 70 -23.53 -20.84 4.72
C ASN A 70 -22.76 -21.43 3.54
N THR A 71 -21.58 -22.00 3.82
CA THR A 71 -20.70 -22.63 2.82
C THR A 71 -21.41 -23.68 1.97
N ASN A 72 -22.35 -24.42 2.55
CA ASN A 72 -23.07 -25.49 1.87
C ASN A 72 -24.19 -24.98 0.96
N ALA A 73 -24.58 -23.71 1.07
CA ALA A 73 -25.70 -23.11 0.34
C ALA A 73 -25.27 -22.02 -0.65
N VAL A 74 -23.96 -21.74 -0.80
CA VAL A 74 -23.44 -20.63 -1.62
C VAL A 74 -23.99 -20.63 -3.06
N LEU A 75 -24.12 -21.80 -3.69
CA LEU A 75 -24.64 -21.88 -5.06
C LEU A 75 -26.18 -21.81 -5.12
N ASP A 76 -26.86 -22.25 -4.08
CA ASP A 76 -28.31 -22.08 -3.97
C ASP A 76 -28.63 -20.58 -3.78
N ASP A 77 -27.90 -19.91 -2.91
CA ASP A 77 -27.94 -18.45 -2.72
C ASP A 77 -27.62 -17.69 -4.03
N PHE A 78 -26.67 -18.20 -4.80
CA PHE A 78 -26.35 -17.67 -6.13
C PHE A 78 -27.53 -17.79 -7.09
N VAL A 79 -28.15 -18.97 -7.19
CA VAL A 79 -29.31 -19.19 -8.07
C VAL A 79 -30.51 -18.37 -7.63
N GLU A 80 -30.79 -18.30 -6.32
CA GLU A 80 -31.84 -17.41 -5.80
C GLU A 80 -31.57 -15.95 -6.13
N LEU A 81 -30.32 -15.51 -6.05
CA LEU A 81 -29.97 -14.15 -6.44
C LEU A 81 -30.21 -13.91 -7.93
N LEU A 82 -29.94 -14.88 -8.79
CA LEU A 82 -30.27 -14.78 -10.21
C LEU A 82 -31.78 -14.66 -10.41
N GLN A 83 -32.58 -15.47 -9.71
CA GLN A 83 -34.05 -15.42 -9.76
C GLN A 83 -34.60 -14.05 -9.32
N ASP A 84 -34.09 -13.52 -8.21
CA ASP A 84 -34.49 -12.20 -7.69
C ASP A 84 -34.12 -11.05 -8.66
N ASN A 85 -33.20 -11.27 -9.60
CA ASN A 85 -32.68 -10.26 -10.53
C ASN A 85 -32.84 -10.68 -12.00
N GLN A 86 -33.91 -11.41 -12.31
CA GLN A 86 -34.16 -11.95 -13.66
C GLN A 86 -34.11 -10.87 -14.75
N GLU A 87 -34.73 -9.71 -14.54
CA GLU A 87 -34.79 -8.64 -15.54
C GLU A 87 -33.40 -8.08 -15.88
N GLU A 88 -32.57 -7.80 -14.87
CA GLU A 88 -31.20 -7.30 -15.06
C GLU A 88 -30.31 -8.36 -15.71
N CYS A 89 -30.44 -9.63 -15.29
CA CYS A 89 -29.74 -10.75 -15.91
C CYS A 89 -30.11 -10.89 -17.40
N ALA A 90 -31.40 -10.81 -17.73
CA ALA A 90 -31.84 -10.85 -19.12
C ALA A 90 -31.27 -9.68 -19.91
N LYS A 91 -31.37 -8.45 -19.39
CA LYS A 91 -30.87 -7.25 -20.06
C LYS A 91 -29.36 -7.29 -20.35
N HIS A 92 -28.55 -7.76 -19.41
CA HIS A 92 -27.09 -7.64 -19.47
C HIS A 92 -26.35 -8.92 -19.93
N LEU A 93 -26.98 -10.10 -19.85
CA LEU A 93 -26.35 -11.38 -20.26
C LEU A 93 -26.78 -11.86 -21.65
N ILE A 94 -27.66 -11.12 -22.34
CA ILE A 94 -27.95 -11.30 -23.77
C ILE A 94 -26.73 -10.79 -24.56
N GLY A 95 -25.71 -11.65 -24.66
CA GLY A 95 -24.54 -11.43 -25.49
C GLY A 95 -24.75 -11.83 -26.95
N ASP A 96 -23.84 -11.37 -27.81
CA ASP A 96 -23.77 -11.73 -29.23
C ASP A 96 -23.51 -13.23 -29.42
N VAL A 97 -23.99 -13.82 -30.52
CA VAL A 97 -23.96 -15.28 -30.80
C VAL A 97 -22.56 -15.89 -30.67
N THR A 98 -21.52 -15.07 -30.81
CA THR A 98 -20.11 -15.47 -30.95
C THR A 98 -19.37 -15.72 -29.63
N THR A 99 -19.83 -15.21 -28.48
CA THR A 99 -19.18 -15.44 -27.17
C THR A 99 -20.11 -16.14 -26.19
N ASP A 100 -19.77 -17.39 -25.82
CA ASP A 100 -20.55 -18.17 -24.85
C ASP A 100 -20.22 -17.89 -23.39
N ARG A 101 -19.18 -17.09 -23.12
CA ARG A 101 -18.73 -16.80 -21.76
C ARG A 101 -19.55 -15.69 -21.15
N ARG A 102 -20.10 -15.91 -19.97
CA ARG A 102 -20.89 -14.95 -19.18
C ARG A 102 -20.25 -14.74 -17.83
N ALA A 103 -20.47 -13.57 -17.24
CA ALA A 103 -20.09 -13.34 -15.85
C ALA A 103 -21.17 -12.65 -15.03
N VAL A 104 -21.17 -12.98 -13.73
CA VAL A 104 -22.01 -12.33 -12.72
C VAL A 104 -21.09 -11.74 -11.67
N VAL A 105 -21.13 -10.43 -11.52
CA VAL A 105 -20.35 -9.70 -10.52
C VAL A 105 -21.24 -9.46 -9.30
N LEU A 106 -20.80 -9.90 -8.14
CA LEU A 106 -21.50 -9.88 -6.87
C LEU A 106 -20.87 -8.84 -5.97
N LEU A 107 -21.58 -7.74 -5.74
CA LEU A 107 -21.12 -6.65 -4.87
C LEU A 107 -21.73 -6.79 -3.47
N ALA A 108 -20.89 -7.08 -2.49
CA ALA A 108 -21.30 -7.33 -1.12
C ALA A 108 -20.65 -6.36 -0.13
N ARG A 109 -21.20 -6.26 1.07
CA ARG A 109 -20.57 -5.52 2.18
C ARG A 109 -19.48 -6.32 2.87
N ASN A 110 -19.56 -7.65 2.80
CA ASN A 110 -18.68 -8.57 3.49
C ASN A 110 -17.71 -9.20 2.48
N THR A 111 -16.55 -9.65 2.97
CA THR A 111 -15.68 -10.56 2.22
C THR A 111 -16.36 -11.92 2.08
N LEU A 112 -16.01 -12.66 1.03
CA LEU A 112 -16.43 -14.04 0.93
C LEU A 112 -15.51 -14.85 1.85
N ASP A 113 -16.06 -15.55 2.85
CA ASP A 113 -15.25 -16.33 3.80
C ASP A 113 -14.49 -17.49 3.13
N PHE A 114 -14.81 -17.78 1.85
CA PHE A 114 -14.22 -18.85 1.07
C PHE A 114 -13.70 -18.31 -0.27
N PRO A 115 -12.39 -18.42 -0.57
CA PRO A 115 -11.79 -17.71 -1.69
C PRO A 115 -12.24 -18.21 -3.07
N GLN A 116 -12.63 -19.49 -3.21
CA GLN A 116 -13.18 -20.09 -4.43
C GLN A 116 -14.08 -21.29 -4.13
N ILE A 117 -15.29 -21.32 -4.70
CA ILE A 117 -16.17 -22.50 -4.70
C ILE A 117 -16.48 -22.87 -6.14
N SER A 118 -16.33 -24.16 -6.46
CA SER A 118 -16.61 -24.73 -7.77
C SER A 118 -17.50 -25.95 -7.61
N SER A 119 -18.78 -25.83 -7.91
CA SER A 119 -19.70 -26.97 -7.89
C SER A 119 -20.73 -26.85 -9.03
N PRO A 120 -21.20 -27.96 -9.60
CA PRO A 120 -22.25 -27.93 -10.62
C PRO A 120 -23.57 -27.44 -10.02
N VAL A 121 -24.25 -26.55 -10.73
CA VAL A 121 -25.56 -26.01 -10.35
C VAL A 121 -26.50 -25.99 -11.55
N ILE A 122 -27.79 -26.22 -11.32
CA ILE A 122 -28.82 -26.11 -12.37
C ILE A 122 -29.26 -24.65 -12.43
N LEU A 123 -29.04 -24.01 -13.57
CA LEU A 123 -29.45 -22.62 -13.76
C LEU A 123 -30.97 -22.52 -13.99
N PRO A 124 -31.62 -21.40 -13.61
CA PRO A 124 -33.04 -21.19 -13.86
C PRO A 124 -33.39 -21.38 -15.34
N ALA A 125 -34.55 -21.94 -15.65
CA ALA A 125 -34.94 -22.24 -17.03
C ALA A 125 -34.91 -21.03 -17.97
N TRP A 126 -35.15 -19.83 -17.43
CA TRP A 126 -35.11 -18.57 -18.16
C TRP A 126 -33.68 -18.04 -18.43
N PHE A 127 -32.65 -18.60 -17.78
CA PHE A 127 -31.31 -18.02 -17.80
C PHE A 127 -30.74 -18.00 -19.24
N PRO A 128 -30.19 -16.87 -19.71
CA PRO A 128 -29.76 -16.73 -21.10
C PRO A 128 -28.78 -17.82 -21.55
N ARG A 129 -29.17 -18.59 -22.58
CA ARG A 129 -28.48 -19.74 -23.20
C ARG A 129 -28.19 -20.97 -22.33
N LEU A 130 -28.01 -20.80 -21.03
CA LEU A 130 -27.65 -21.88 -20.11
C LEU A 130 -28.82 -22.36 -19.24
N GLY A 131 -30.01 -21.80 -19.42
CA GLY A 131 -31.17 -22.09 -18.58
C GLY A 131 -31.58 -23.56 -18.57
N GLY A 132 -31.87 -24.09 -17.39
CA GLY A 132 -32.22 -25.49 -17.17
C GLY A 132 -31.06 -26.48 -17.33
N ARG A 133 -29.84 -26.01 -17.65
CA ARG A 133 -28.65 -26.84 -17.82
C ARG A 133 -27.83 -26.86 -16.53
N LEU A 134 -27.13 -27.98 -16.32
CA LEU A 134 -26.10 -28.09 -15.31
C LEU A 134 -24.87 -27.30 -15.75
N ALA A 135 -24.55 -26.22 -15.04
CA ALA A 135 -23.39 -25.37 -15.30
C ALA A 135 -22.39 -25.46 -14.16
N LYS A 136 -21.09 -25.48 -14.48
CA LYS A 136 -20.03 -25.38 -13.49
C LYS A 136 -19.74 -23.90 -13.23
N VAL A 137 -20.16 -23.40 -12.08
CA VAL A 137 -19.92 -22.01 -11.68
C VAL A 137 -18.75 -21.96 -10.71
N ILE A 138 -17.82 -21.06 -10.97
CA ILE A 138 -16.74 -20.71 -10.04
C ILE A 138 -17.00 -19.29 -9.57
N ILE A 139 -17.22 -19.10 -8.26
CA ILE A 139 -17.26 -17.77 -7.66
C ILE A 139 -15.86 -17.46 -7.14
N GLU A 140 -15.22 -16.45 -7.71
CA GLU A 140 -13.90 -16.00 -7.32
C GLU A 140 -13.98 -14.67 -6.55
N ASP A 141 -13.36 -14.61 -5.37
CA ASP A 141 -13.24 -13.35 -4.63
C ASP A 141 -12.11 -12.46 -5.17
N LEU A 142 -12.50 -11.35 -5.80
CA LEU A 142 -11.58 -10.35 -6.34
C LEU A 142 -11.08 -9.36 -5.28
N THR A 143 -11.70 -9.30 -4.10
CA THR A 143 -11.39 -8.32 -3.04
C THR A 143 -9.89 -8.30 -2.68
N TRP A 144 -9.25 -9.47 -2.68
CA TRP A 144 -7.83 -9.64 -2.37
C TRP A 144 -6.97 -10.06 -3.57
N ARG A 145 -7.55 -10.10 -4.77
CA ARG A 145 -6.91 -10.69 -5.96
C ARG A 145 -6.73 -9.72 -7.12
N VAL A 146 -7.41 -8.57 -7.11
CA VAL A 146 -7.09 -7.50 -8.08
C VAL A 146 -5.65 -7.06 -7.81
N ALA A 147 -4.79 -7.22 -8.82
CA ALA A 147 -3.38 -6.86 -8.73
C ALA A 147 -3.07 -5.65 -9.59
N CYS A 148 -2.13 -4.82 -9.17
CA CYS A 148 -1.63 -3.69 -9.94
C CYS A 148 -0.09 -3.59 -9.86
N PRO A 149 0.56 -2.93 -10.84
CA PRO A 149 1.98 -2.66 -10.77
C PRO A 149 2.29 -1.68 -9.64
N LEU A 150 3.54 -1.66 -9.17
CA LEU A 150 3.96 -0.84 -8.03
C LEU A 150 3.91 0.68 -8.32
N ASN A 151 3.80 1.11 -9.57
CA ASN A 151 3.63 2.52 -9.94
C ASN A 151 2.17 2.95 -10.10
N ALA A 152 1.21 2.09 -9.72
CA ALA A 152 -0.19 2.44 -9.76
C ALA A 152 -0.54 3.56 -8.76
N GLU A 153 -1.67 4.23 -8.99
CA GLU A 153 -2.15 5.34 -8.16
C GLU A 153 -2.31 4.92 -6.69
N GLU A 154 -2.68 3.66 -6.47
CA GLU A 154 -2.86 3.05 -5.16
C GLU A 154 -1.59 3.00 -4.30
N THR A 155 -0.41 3.06 -4.92
CA THR A 155 0.86 3.18 -4.20
C THR A 155 1.05 4.59 -3.62
N ALA A 156 0.39 5.62 -4.15
CA ALA A 156 0.53 7.02 -3.75
C ALA A 156 2.01 7.47 -3.68
N VAL A 157 2.78 7.15 -4.72
CA VAL A 157 4.24 7.39 -4.79
C VAL A 157 4.56 8.87 -4.62
N ASP A 158 3.76 9.75 -5.19
CA ASP A 158 3.86 11.20 -5.07
C ASP A 158 3.80 11.66 -3.60
N GLN A 159 2.86 11.12 -2.82
CA GLN A 159 2.72 11.43 -1.39
C GLN A 159 3.89 10.89 -0.57
N LEU A 160 4.36 9.67 -0.89
CA LEU A 160 5.56 9.11 -0.27
C LEU A 160 6.79 9.99 -0.54
N CYS A 161 6.99 10.45 -1.78
CA CYS A 161 8.05 11.39 -2.14
C CYS A 161 7.97 12.69 -1.33
N GLN A 162 6.77 13.29 -1.22
CA GLN A 162 6.56 14.50 -0.43
C GLN A 162 6.89 14.30 1.05
N LEU A 163 6.48 13.16 1.64
CA LEU A 163 6.74 12.86 3.04
C LEU A 163 8.21 12.59 3.32
N VAL A 164 8.90 11.86 2.44
CA VAL A 164 10.35 11.66 2.48
C VAL A 164 11.08 13.00 2.37
N PHE A 165 10.67 13.86 1.44
CA PHE A 165 11.20 15.22 1.34
C PHE A 165 10.95 16.00 2.63
N ALA A 166 9.74 16.00 3.18
CA ALA A 166 9.42 16.77 4.37
C ALA A 166 10.15 16.24 5.63
N LEU A 167 10.33 14.92 5.75
CA LEU A 167 11.07 14.27 6.82
C LEU A 167 12.55 14.65 6.79
N GLU A 168 13.19 14.64 5.61
CA GLU A 168 14.58 15.04 5.49
C GLU A 168 14.80 16.48 5.97
N GLY A 169 13.87 17.40 5.63
CA GLY A 169 13.91 18.78 6.12
C GLY A 169 13.88 18.84 7.64
N ALA A 170 12.94 18.14 8.29
CA ALA A 170 12.86 18.10 9.74
C ALA A 170 14.10 17.48 10.40
N MET A 171 14.71 16.46 9.79
CA MET A 171 15.96 15.88 10.27
C MET A 171 17.13 16.87 10.15
N LEU A 172 17.23 17.63 9.05
CA LEU A 172 18.27 18.65 8.88
C LEU A 172 18.14 19.78 9.89
N GLU A 173 16.92 20.31 10.07
CA GLU A 173 16.61 21.35 11.06
C GLU A 173 16.97 20.92 12.48
N ARG A 174 16.92 19.61 12.78
CA ARG A 174 17.36 19.05 14.07
C ARG A 174 18.87 18.82 14.14
N LEU A 175 19.45 18.18 13.12
CA LEU A 175 20.85 17.75 13.12
C LEU A 175 21.83 18.93 13.06
N GLN A 176 21.48 19.99 12.34
CA GLN A 176 22.36 21.17 12.20
C GLN A 176 22.66 21.85 13.55
N PRO A 177 21.65 22.22 14.38
CA PRO A 177 21.90 22.77 15.71
C PRO A 177 22.65 21.82 16.64
N VAL A 178 22.32 20.52 16.63
CA VAL A 178 22.99 19.52 17.49
C VAL A 178 24.48 19.42 17.12
N HIS A 179 24.79 19.32 15.82
CA HIS A 179 26.16 19.29 15.33
C HIS A 179 26.93 20.56 15.67
N ALA A 180 26.32 21.74 15.45
CA ALA A 180 26.92 23.04 15.68
C ALA A 180 27.29 23.23 17.17
N ARG A 181 26.43 22.79 18.09
CA ARG A 181 26.69 22.87 19.53
C ARG A 181 27.68 21.82 20.02
N LYS A 182 27.51 20.56 19.61
CA LYS A 182 28.29 19.43 20.14
C LYS A 182 28.55 18.37 19.07
N LYS A 183 29.61 18.57 18.30
CA LYS A 183 30.04 17.68 17.20
C LYS A 183 30.13 16.20 17.60
N SER A 184 30.54 15.91 18.85
CA SER A 184 30.68 14.55 19.36
C SER A 184 29.38 13.75 19.37
N GLU A 185 28.22 14.39 19.52
CA GLU A 185 26.91 13.70 19.54
C GLU A 185 26.56 13.11 18.17
N THR A 186 27.00 13.77 17.11
CA THR A 186 26.73 13.36 15.72
C THR A 186 27.82 12.49 15.11
N ALA A 187 29.01 12.44 15.71
CA ALA A 187 30.19 11.81 15.13
C ALA A 187 29.96 10.31 14.84
N SER A 188 29.42 9.57 15.82
CA SER A 188 29.16 8.13 15.67
C SER A 188 28.12 7.82 14.60
N PHE A 189 27.14 8.72 14.39
CA PHE A 189 26.17 8.56 13.32
C PHE A 189 26.81 8.85 11.96
N TRP A 190 27.56 9.95 11.85
CA TRP A 190 28.27 10.30 10.62
C TRP A 190 29.24 9.20 10.18
N ASP A 191 30.01 8.63 11.10
CA ASP A 191 30.93 7.53 10.80
C ASP A 191 30.24 6.29 10.22
N GLN A 192 28.96 6.09 10.51
CA GLN A 192 28.20 4.96 10.00
C GLN A 192 27.58 5.22 8.63
N VAL A 193 27.27 6.47 8.28
CA VAL A 193 26.54 6.83 7.05
C VAL A 193 27.40 7.55 6.01
N LYS A 194 28.62 7.98 6.38
CA LYS A 194 29.62 8.50 5.44
C LYS A 194 30.06 7.44 4.44
N ARG A 195 30.54 7.88 3.28
CA ARG A 195 31.16 7.02 2.27
C ARG A 195 32.68 7.05 2.39
N ASP A 196 33.33 5.98 1.95
CA ASP A 196 34.78 5.86 1.95
C ASP A 196 35.47 6.96 1.11
N LYS A 197 34.80 7.43 0.06
CA LYS A 197 35.26 8.52 -0.82
C LYS A 197 34.27 9.68 -0.81
N ASP A 198 33.93 10.16 0.38
CA ASP A 198 33.04 11.31 0.49
C ASP A 198 33.72 12.59 -0.02
N ALA A 199 32.95 13.41 -0.75
CA ALA A 199 33.40 14.72 -1.19
C ALA A 199 33.39 15.77 -0.06
N TYR A 200 32.73 15.44 1.05
CA TYR A 200 32.59 16.31 2.22
C TYR A 200 33.67 15.96 3.25
N GLY A 201 34.39 16.97 3.74
CA GLY A 201 35.43 16.83 4.76
C GLY A 201 34.88 16.68 6.18
N SER A 202 33.63 17.08 6.42
CA SER A 202 32.97 16.97 7.71
C SER A 202 31.45 16.73 7.61
N PHE A 203 30.83 16.32 8.73
CA PHE A 203 29.38 16.16 8.77
C PHE A 203 28.64 17.49 8.58
N GLY A 204 29.16 18.59 9.12
CA GLY A 204 28.59 19.92 8.92
C GLY A 204 28.56 20.32 7.43
N GLU A 205 29.69 20.16 6.73
CA GLU A 205 29.76 20.40 5.28
C GLU A 205 28.77 19.54 4.49
N PHE A 206 28.61 18.27 4.89
CA PHE A 206 27.60 17.39 4.31
C PHE A 206 26.18 17.92 4.53
N LEU A 207 25.82 18.30 5.75
CA LEU A 207 24.48 18.84 6.06
C LEU A 207 24.18 20.13 5.27
N ASP A 208 25.16 21.00 5.11
CA ASP A 208 25.03 22.22 4.30
C ASP A 208 24.83 21.90 2.81
N GLY A 209 25.59 20.92 2.29
CA GLY A 209 25.43 20.40 0.94
C GLY A 209 24.03 19.80 0.68
N VAL A 210 23.52 19.00 1.61
CA VAL A 210 22.15 18.46 1.54
C VAL A 210 21.13 19.61 1.58
N GLY A 211 21.33 20.60 2.45
CA GLY A 211 20.48 21.78 2.53
C GLY A 211 20.45 22.59 1.22
N TYR A 212 21.59 22.72 0.54
CA TYR A 212 21.67 23.32 -0.78
C TYR A 212 20.93 22.50 -1.84
N ALA A 213 21.23 21.20 -1.96
CA ALA A 213 20.60 20.31 -2.93
C ALA A 213 19.07 20.26 -2.77
N ARG A 214 18.55 20.29 -1.53
CA ARG A 214 17.12 20.39 -1.25
C ARG A 214 16.47 21.65 -1.80
N ARG A 215 17.14 22.80 -1.74
CA ARG A 215 16.60 24.07 -2.26
C ARG A 215 16.47 24.06 -3.78
N GLU A 216 17.23 23.21 -4.48
CA GLU A 216 17.13 23.03 -5.92
C GLU A 216 15.97 22.10 -6.34
N VAL A 217 15.33 21.40 -5.39
CA VAL A 217 14.18 20.54 -5.67
C VAL A 217 12.93 21.39 -5.89
N LEU A 218 12.52 21.55 -7.15
CA LEU A 218 11.33 22.33 -7.53
C LEU A 218 10.01 21.59 -7.29
N ASN A 219 10.01 20.25 -7.35
CA ASN A 219 8.81 19.43 -7.16
C ASN A 219 9.04 18.34 -6.10
N PRO A 220 8.58 18.55 -4.85
CA PRO A 220 8.67 17.55 -3.78
C PRO A 220 7.97 16.22 -4.11
N SER A 221 6.94 16.23 -4.95
CA SER A 221 6.19 15.02 -5.35
C SER A 221 6.99 14.08 -6.25
N SER A 222 8.09 14.57 -6.82
CA SER A 222 9.03 13.78 -7.62
C SER A 222 10.37 13.58 -6.90
N TYR A 223 10.46 13.96 -5.62
CA TYR A 223 11.69 13.81 -4.84
C TYR A 223 12.03 12.33 -4.60
N ARG A 224 13.17 11.89 -5.12
CA ARG A 224 13.66 10.51 -5.00
C ARG A 224 15.10 10.52 -4.49
N PRO A 225 15.33 10.17 -3.21
CA PRO A 225 16.68 10.03 -2.69
C PRO A 225 17.48 9.02 -3.49
N SER A 226 18.69 9.37 -3.92
CA SER A 226 19.56 8.52 -4.74
C SER A 226 20.76 8.04 -3.94
N VAL A 227 20.84 6.73 -3.67
CA VAL A 227 22.03 6.10 -3.08
C VAL A 227 23.23 6.25 -4.00
N ARG A 228 23.05 6.41 -5.31
CA ARG A 228 24.18 6.69 -6.20
C ARG A 228 24.73 8.08 -5.93
N ASP A 229 23.89 9.12 -5.97
CA ASP A 229 24.33 10.51 -5.91
C ASP A 229 24.76 10.93 -4.51
N GLY A 230 24.09 10.42 -3.47
CA GLY A 230 24.52 10.61 -2.08
C GLY A 230 24.52 12.04 -1.57
N ASN A 231 23.83 12.95 -2.25
CA ASN A 231 23.59 14.33 -1.86
C ASN A 231 22.34 14.50 -0.96
N SER A 232 21.75 13.39 -0.52
CA SER A 232 20.59 13.34 0.38
C SER A 232 20.96 12.61 1.67
N LEU A 233 20.55 13.17 2.81
CA LEU A 233 20.68 12.52 4.12
C LEU A 233 19.90 11.21 4.16
N LEU A 234 18.66 11.20 3.66
CA LEU A 234 17.85 10.00 3.62
C LEU A 234 18.44 8.94 2.67
N ALA A 235 19.08 9.34 1.57
CA ALA A 235 19.82 8.42 0.72
C ALA A 235 21.01 7.76 1.44
N ARG A 236 21.74 8.49 2.30
CA ARG A 236 22.83 7.91 3.11
C ARG A 236 22.31 6.92 4.15
N ILE A 237 21.23 7.30 4.84
CA ILE A 237 20.54 6.42 5.79
C ILE A 237 20.05 5.16 5.08
N TRP A 238 19.36 5.31 3.94
CA TRP A 238 18.84 4.21 3.16
C TRP A 238 19.95 3.26 2.70
N GLY A 239 21.03 3.78 2.09
CA GLY A 239 22.15 2.96 1.65
C GLY A 239 22.83 2.20 2.80
N LYS A 240 22.95 2.84 3.98
CA LYS A 240 23.47 2.15 5.17
C LYS A 240 22.50 1.07 5.67
N ALA A 241 21.21 1.38 5.73
CA ALA A 241 20.18 0.47 6.23
C ALA A 241 20.04 -0.78 5.34
N GLN A 242 20.17 -0.65 4.02
CA GLN A 242 20.15 -1.79 3.08
C GLN A 242 21.19 -2.86 3.41
N GLY A 243 22.39 -2.44 3.84
CA GLY A 243 23.48 -3.35 4.21
C GLY A 243 23.50 -3.75 5.69
N THR A 244 22.52 -3.33 6.48
CA THR A 244 22.50 -3.54 7.95
C THR A 244 21.51 -4.64 8.31
N SER A 245 21.99 -5.71 8.97
CA SER A 245 21.11 -6.78 9.48
C SER A 245 20.20 -6.28 10.61
N PRO A 246 19.07 -6.96 10.89
CA PRO A 246 18.19 -6.62 12.02
C PRO A 246 18.95 -6.49 13.36
N ASP A 247 19.89 -7.40 13.64
CA ASP A 247 20.71 -7.38 14.86
C ASP A 247 21.62 -6.16 14.94
N ALA A 248 22.16 -5.73 13.81
CA ALA A 248 23.07 -4.60 13.73
C ALA A 248 22.34 -3.24 13.73
N MET A 249 21.02 -3.23 13.42
CA MET A 249 20.22 -2.01 13.33
C MET A 249 20.21 -1.21 14.64
N GLY A 250 20.25 -1.89 15.79
CA GLY A 250 20.26 -1.23 17.10
C GLY A 250 21.46 -0.31 17.32
N ARG A 251 22.63 -0.62 16.73
CA ARG A 251 23.82 0.27 16.82
C ARG A 251 23.65 1.54 16.01
N LEU A 252 23.06 1.43 14.82
CA LEU A 252 22.75 2.58 13.98
C LEU A 252 21.67 3.44 14.63
N ALA A 253 20.62 2.82 15.18
CA ALA A 253 19.56 3.49 15.92
C ALA A 253 20.11 4.29 17.10
N LYS A 254 20.95 3.69 17.96
CA LYS A 254 21.56 4.40 19.09
C LYS A 254 22.45 5.58 18.67
N ALA A 255 23.15 5.46 17.55
CA ALA A 255 23.91 6.58 17.02
C ALA A 255 22.99 7.69 16.50
N LEU A 256 21.89 7.34 15.84
CA LEU A 256 20.88 8.29 15.38
C LEU A 256 20.16 8.99 16.55
N VAL A 257 19.83 8.26 17.62
CA VAL A 257 19.26 8.80 18.87
C VAL A 257 20.13 9.94 19.40
N ARG A 258 21.44 9.70 19.53
CA ARG A 258 22.40 10.70 20.00
C ARG A 258 22.52 11.86 19.03
N ALA A 259 22.63 11.58 17.73
CA ALA A 259 22.78 12.62 16.71
C ALA A 259 21.57 13.56 16.65
N LEU A 260 20.36 13.05 16.87
CA LEU A 260 19.13 13.84 16.93
C LEU A 260 18.90 14.47 18.31
N ALA A 261 19.72 14.15 19.31
CA ALA A 261 19.52 14.50 20.70
C ALA A 261 18.07 14.24 21.14
N LEU A 262 17.61 12.99 20.97
CA LEU A 262 16.28 12.58 21.40
C LEU A 262 16.21 12.57 22.94
N PRO A 263 15.10 13.02 23.53
CA PRO A 263 14.92 12.97 24.98
C PRO A 263 14.61 11.54 25.45
N ASP A 264 15.04 11.20 26.68
CA ASP A 264 14.73 9.91 27.29
C ASP A 264 13.22 9.72 27.53
N SER A 265 12.47 10.82 27.69
CA SER A 265 11.02 10.85 27.91
C SER A 265 10.22 10.97 26.61
N LEU A 266 10.73 10.45 25.49
CA LEU A 266 10.04 10.53 24.20
C LEU A 266 8.67 9.82 24.28
N ASP A 267 7.62 10.54 23.90
CA ASP A 267 6.26 10.01 23.85
C ASP A 267 6.18 8.83 22.86
N PRO A 268 5.77 7.63 23.29
CA PRO A 268 5.63 6.47 22.41
C PRO A 268 4.36 6.50 21.53
N SER A 269 3.55 7.56 21.54
CA SER A 269 2.28 7.65 20.81
C SER A 269 2.40 7.80 19.28
N TRP A 270 3.56 7.51 18.69
CA TRP A 270 3.80 7.58 17.24
C TRP A 270 3.47 6.26 16.55
N HIS A 271 2.98 6.32 15.31
CA HIS A 271 2.66 5.12 14.55
C HIS A 271 3.90 4.32 14.12
N ARG A 272 3.94 3.03 14.46
CA ARG A 272 5.00 2.10 14.06
C ARG A 272 4.57 1.26 12.86
N SER A 273 5.29 1.40 11.76
CA SER A 273 5.02 0.62 10.54
C SER A 273 5.17 -0.89 10.79
N ILE A 274 4.39 -1.69 10.06
CA ILE A 274 4.48 -3.15 10.10
C ILE A 274 5.88 -3.61 9.70
N VAL A 275 6.52 -2.91 8.75
CA VAL A 275 7.91 -3.19 8.35
C VAL A 275 8.86 -3.04 9.53
N ALA A 276 8.74 -1.97 10.32
CA ALA A 276 9.54 -1.77 11.51
C ALA A 276 9.29 -2.85 12.60
N VAL A 277 8.08 -3.40 12.67
CA VAL A 277 7.75 -4.51 13.58
C VAL A 277 8.36 -5.83 13.11
N LEU A 278 8.30 -6.11 11.80
CA LEU A 278 8.84 -7.31 11.19
C LEU A 278 10.38 -7.32 11.19
N PHE A 279 11.00 -6.15 11.07
CA PHE A 279 12.47 -5.99 11.09
C PHE A 279 13.06 -5.90 12.51
N ARG A 280 12.32 -6.25 13.55
CA ARG A 280 12.82 -6.19 14.93
C ARG A 280 13.93 -7.24 15.14
N PRO A 281 14.96 -6.92 15.95
CA PRO A 281 15.92 -7.94 16.37
C PRO A 281 15.22 -9.03 17.20
N PRO A 282 15.72 -10.26 17.20
CA PRO A 282 15.18 -11.39 17.97
C PRO A 282 15.38 -11.24 19.50
N ASN A 283 16.08 -10.19 19.94
CA ASN A 283 16.43 -10.00 21.34
C ASN A 283 15.19 -9.68 22.20
N THR A 284 15.15 -10.21 23.43
CA THR A 284 13.95 -10.18 24.31
C THR A 284 13.81 -8.90 25.12
N SER A 285 14.83 -8.02 25.15
CA SER A 285 14.75 -6.75 25.86
C SER A 285 13.94 -5.72 25.08
N ILE A 286 12.95 -5.13 25.74
CA ILE A 286 12.18 -4.02 25.19
C ILE A 286 13.15 -2.83 25.05
N PRO A 287 13.38 -2.30 23.83
CA PRO A 287 14.23 -1.13 23.66
C PRO A 287 13.61 0.08 24.37
N ASP A 288 14.46 1.00 24.82
CA ASP A 288 14.01 2.32 25.29
C ASP A 288 13.25 3.07 24.17
N PRO A 289 12.31 3.98 24.51
CA PRO A 289 11.44 4.64 23.53
C PRO A 289 12.18 5.36 22.40
N GLN A 290 13.30 6.02 22.70
CA GLN A 290 14.12 6.74 21.70
C GLN A 290 14.80 5.77 20.72
N THR A 291 15.37 4.66 21.19
CA THR A 291 15.96 3.63 20.32
C THR A 291 14.90 2.95 19.48
N LEU A 292 13.72 2.71 20.04
CA LEU A 292 12.58 2.15 19.32
C LEU A 292 12.11 3.10 18.19
N PHE A 293 11.98 4.39 18.49
CA PHE A 293 11.65 5.43 17.51
C PHE A 293 12.68 5.49 16.39
N ALA A 294 13.97 5.57 16.72
CA ALA A 294 15.04 5.63 15.74
C ALA A 294 15.09 4.37 14.86
N THR A 295 14.88 3.18 15.44
CA THR A 295 14.80 1.92 14.67
C THR A 295 13.61 1.91 13.72
N SER A 296 12.44 2.38 14.18
CA SER A 296 11.24 2.51 13.34
C SER A 296 11.45 3.49 12.18
N LEU A 297 12.10 4.63 12.47
CA LEU A 297 12.44 5.63 11.47
C LEU A 297 13.38 5.07 10.40
N LEU A 298 14.49 4.44 10.80
CA LEU A 298 15.47 3.85 9.89
C LEU A 298 14.85 2.80 8.96
N THR A 299 14.05 1.90 9.51
CA THR A 299 13.39 0.82 8.75
C THR A 299 12.28 1.33 7.84
N THR A 300 11.56 2.37 8.26
CA THR A 300 10.54 3.04 7.44
C THR A 300 11.17 3.81 6.28
N ILE A 301 12.31 4.50 6.51
CA ILE A 301 13.08 5.14 5.43
C ILE A 301 13.55 4.08 4.43
N LEU A 302 14.11 2.96 4.90
CA LEU A 302 14.53 1.85 4.05
C LEU A 302 13.39 1.33 3.18
N ALA A 303 12.24 0.99 3.77
CA ALA A 303 11.10 0.46 3.03
C ALA A 303 10.52 1.48 2.06
N THR A 304 10.40 2.75 2.47
CA THR A 304 9.81 3.79 1.62
C THR A 304 10.69 4.08 0.40
N CYS A 305 12.00 4.29 0.60
CA CYS A 305 12.90 4.54 -0.51
C CYS A 305 12.98 3.33 -1.46
N GLN A 306 12.94 2.11 -0.92
CA GLN A 306 12.86 0.89 -1.73
C GLN A 306 11.57 0.81 -2.53
N LEU A 307 10.41 1.15 -1.94
CA LEU A 307 9.12 1.16 -2.62
C LEU A 307 9.06 2.22 -3.72
N ILE A 308 9.54 3.44 -3.46
CA ILE A 308 9.65 4.50 -4.47
C ILE A 308 10.54 4.07 -5.64
N THR A 309 11.66 3.41 -5.34
CA THR A 309 12.59 2.89 -6.36
C THR A 309 11.96 1.75 -7.16
N ALA A 310 11.28 0.82 -6.49
CA ALA A 310 10.59 -0.28 -7.16
C ALA A 310 9.45 0.24 -8.06
N ALA A 311 8.71 1.26 -7.61
CA ALA A 311 7.71 1.93 -8.43
C ALA A 311 8.33 2.67 -9.64
N ALA A 312 9.54 3.23 -9.52
CA ALA A 312 10.25 3.82 -10.64
C ALA A 312 10.61 2.81 -11.75
N HIS A 313 10.76 1.55 -11.37
CA HIS A 313 11.13 0.42 -12.22
C HIS A 313 10.03 -0.66 -12.19
N ALA A 314 8.77 -0.25 -12.18
CA ALA A 314 7.63 -1.15 -11.95
C ALA A 314 7.52 -2.28 -12.98
N ASP A 315 8.07 -2.09 -14.19
CA ASP A 315 8.19 -3.09 -15.25
C ASP A 315 9.13 -4.26 -14.90
N ALA A 316 10.06 -4.06 -13.95
CA ALA A 316 10.96 -5.10 -13.45
C ALA A 316 10.37 -5.95 -12.32
N TYR A 317 9.16 -5.64 -11.84
CA TYR A 317 8.50 -6.31 -10.73
C TYR A 317 7.14 -6.91 -11.14
N PRO A 318 6.70 -8.00 -10.50
CA PRO A 318 5.34 -8.50 -10.74
C PRO A 318 4.29 -7.51 -10.21
N SER A 319 3.04 -7.69 -10.62
CA SER A 319 1.91 -7.00 -10.00
C SER A 319 1.57 -7.63 -8.65
N TYR A 320 1.10 -6.82 -7.71
CA TYR A 320 0.72 -7.26 -6.35
C TYR A 320 -0.73 -6.89 -6.04
N PRO A 321 -1.40 -7.60 -5.11
CA PRO A 321 -2.75 -7.24 -4.69
C PRO A 321 -2.88 -5.77 -4.30
N VAL A 322 -3.90 -5.09 -4.82
CA VAL A 322 -4.15 -3.67 -4.57
C VAL A 322 -4.25 -3.38 -3.08
N SER A 323 -4.95 -4.22 -2.32
CA SER A 323 -5.09 -4.06 -0.86
C SER A 323 -3.76 -4.14 -0.13
N LEU A 324 -2.82 -4.97 -0.59
CA LEU A 324 -1.47 -5.07 -0.03
C LEU A 324 -0.67 -3.79 -0.32
N ILE A 325 -0.68 -3.32 -1.57
CA ILE A 325 0.00 -2.08 -1.98
C ILE A 325 -0.55 -0.89 -1.18
N ARG A 326 -1.88 -0.72 -1.14
CA ARG A 326 -2.55 0.36 -0.41
C ARG A 326 -2.21 0.34 1.07
N SER A 327 -2.37 -0.80 1.71
CA SER A 327 -2.11 -0.94 3.15
C SER A 327 -0.65 -0.65 3.49
N THR A 328 0.28 -1.16 2.69
CA THR A 328 1.72 -0.91 2.88
C THR A 328 2.06 0.56 2.67
N SER A 329 1.57 1.19 1.59
CA SER A 329 1.79 2.62 1.36
C SER A 329 1.21 3.47 2.47
N PHE A 330 -0.04 3.22 2.87
CA PHE A 330 -0.72 3.93 3.95
C PHE A 330 0.07 3.85 5.27
N ASP A 331 0.46 2.63 5.66
CA ASP A 331 1.23 2.38 6.88
C ASP A 331 2.56 3.15 6.89
N LEU A 332 3.30 3.14 5.78
CA LEU A 332 4.53 3.91 5.62
C LEU A 332 4.28 5.43 5.68
N ARG A 333 3.24 5.94 4.98
CA ARG A 333 2.89 7.36 5.00
C ARG A 333 2.55 7.84 6.41
N GLN A 334 1.80 7.05 7.18
CA GLN A 334 1.45 7.38 8.55
C GLN A 334 2.70 7.44 9.45
N THR A 335 3.60 6.45 9.38
CA THR A 335 4.84 6.49 10.16
C THR A 335 5.75 7.65 9.78
N LEU A 336 5.89 7.98 8.48
CA LEU A 336 6.69 9.14 8.05
C LEU A 336 6.11 10.46 8.55
N ALA A 337 4.78 10.62 8.46
CA ALA A 337 4.10 11.82 8.92
C ALA A 337 4.23 12.01 10.44
N ASP A 338 4.05 10.94 11.21
CA ASP A 338 4.19 10.95 12.65
C ASP A 338 5.65 11.18 13.06
N ALA A 339 6.61 10.49 12.44
CA ALA A 339 8.03 10.70 12.73
C ALA A 339 8.47 12.15 12.45
N ARG A 340 8.01 12.73 11.35
CA ARG A 340 8.23 14.15 11.07
C ARG A 340 7.62 15.03 12.16
N ARG A 341 6.37 14.77 12.56
CA ARG A 341 5.70 15.54 13.62
C ARG A 341 6.50 15.46 14.92
N THR A 342 6.89 14.25 15.34
CA THR A 342 7.70 14.01 16.53
C THR A 342 8.96 14.87 16.51
N LEU A 343 9.72 14.86 15.40
CA LEU A 343 10.96 15.64 15.27
C LEU A 343 10.73 17.15 15.37
N ILE A 344 9.65 17.67 14.78
CA ILE A 344 9.31 19.10 14.83
C ILE A 344 8.86 19.52 16.25
N THR A 345 8.20 18.64 16.99
CA THR A 345 7.72 18.93 18.35
C THR A 345 8.78 18.82 19.42
N LEU A 346 9.97 18.30 19.11
CA LEU A 346 11.06 18.25 20.07
C LEU A 346 11.51 19.67 20.43
N ASP A 347 11.60 19.96 21.72
CA ASP A 347 12.17 21.21 22.22
C ASP A 347 13.51 21.49 21.57
N ALA A 348 13.79 22.76 21.26
CA ALA A 348 15.08 23.18 20.72
C ALA A 348 16.18 22.61 21.61
N TYR A 349 17.13 21.88 21.03
CA TYR A 349 18.20 21.23 21.78
C TYR A 349 18.92 22.30 22.62
N SER A 350 18.70 22.29 23.93
CA SER A 350 19.26 23.28 24.85
C SER A 350 20.69 22.94 25.26
N GLY A 351 21.05 21.64 25.19
CA GLY A 351 22.40 21.12 25.39
C GLY A 351 22.89 21.24 26.82
#